data_AF-A0A4Q6DWT0-F1
#
_entry.id   AF-A0A4Q6DWT0-F1
#
_cell.length_a   1.000
_cell.length_b   1.000
_cell.length_c   1.000
_cell.angle_alpha   90.00
_cell.angle_beta   90.00
_cell.angle_gamma   90.00
#
_symmetry.space_group_name_H-M   'P 1'
#
loop_
_entity.id
_entity.type
_entity.pdbx_description
1 polymer ?
#
loop_
_entity_poly.entity_id
_entity_poly.type
_entity_poly.pdbx_seq_one_letter_code
_entity_poly.pdbx_strand_id
1 'polypeptide(L)'
;MKILLALAVILSLSPAAKAATALIKADGSSTVFPVSEAVSEEFQNAKKGKVRMTVGISGTGGGFKKFCRGETDVQNASRPILANEM
;
A
#
# COMPACT_ATOMS: atom_id res chain seq x y z
N MET A 1 61.61 -14.66 6.47
CA MET A 1 60.47 -14.10 7.22
C MET A 1 60.03 -12.85 6.47
N LYS A 2 59.04 -12.87 5.56
CA LYS A 2 57.58 -13.01 5.84
C LYS A 2 57.25 -12.18 7.07
N ILE A 3 56.65 -11.00 6.96
CA ILE A 3 55.20 -10.87 6.86
C ILE A 3 54.85 -9.53 6.18
N LEU A 4 54.08 -9.63 5.09
CA LEU A 4 53.37 -8.54 4.42
C LEU A 4 52.38 -7.90 5.42
N LEU A 5 52.47 -6.58 5.59
CA LEU A 5 51.40 -5.77 6.17
C LEU A 5 50.25 -5.73 5.14
N ALA A 6 49.27 -6.62 5.30
CA ALA A 6 48.04 -6.61 4.50
C ALA A 6 47.17 -5.44 4.97
N LEU A 7 47.10 -4.38 4.15
CA LEU A 7 46.16 -3.28 4.33
C LEU A 7 44.74 -3.81 4.04
N ALA A 8 44.05 -4.24 5.11
CA ALA A 8 42.67 -4.67 5.04
C ALA A 8 41.78 -3.47 4.71
N VAL A 9 41.43 -3.31 3.43
CA VAL A 9 40.34 -2.45 2.98
C VAL A 9 39.04 -3.08 3.49
N ILE A 10 38.55 -2.59 4.63
CA ILE A 10 37.21 -2.91 5.13
C ILE A 10 36.24 -2.12 4.24
N LEU A 11 35.78 -2.75 3.16
CA LEU A 11 34.68 -2.25 2.36
C LEU A 11 33.42 -2.34 3.23
N SER A 12 33.02 -1.22 3.82
CA SER A 12 31.78 -1.08 4.59
C SER A 12 30.59 -1.30 3.65
N LEU A 13 30.13 -2.55 3.55
CA LEU A 13 28.82 -2.86 2.99
C LEU A 13 27.76 -2.27 3.91
N SER A 14 27.32 -1.06 3.60
CA SER A 14 26.07 -0.53 4.16
C SER A 14 24.93 -1.39 3.63
N PRO A 15 24.10 -2.02 4.47
CA PRO A 15 22.89 -2.65 3.99
C PRO A 15 21.99 -1.53 3.49
N ALA A 16 21.81 -1.43 2.17
CA ALA A 16 20.74 -0.63 1.60
C ALA A 16 19.44 -1.22 2.13
N ALA A 17 18.87 -0.58 3.17
CA ALA A 17 17.56 -0.93 3.68
C ALA A 17 16.58 -0.88 2.51
N LYS A 18 16.10 -2.05 2.09
CA LYS A 18 15.17 -2.19 0.97
C LYS A 18 13.88 -1.52 1.42
N ALA A 19 13.65 -0.29 0.97
CA ALA A 19 12.45 0.46 1.32
C ALA A 19 11.23 -0.36 0.93
N ALA A 20 10.44 -0.79 1.91
CA ALA A 20 9.21 -1.53 1.65
C ALA A 20 8.30 -0.64 0.80
N THR A 21 7.82 -1.18 -0.32
CA THR A 21 6.84 -0.50 -1.16
C THR A 21 5.57 -0.29 -0.33
N ALA A 22 5.19 0.97 -0.10
CA ALA A 22 3.98 1.28 0.66
C ALA A 22 2.77 0.70 -0.07
N LEU A 23 1.88 0.01 0.65
CA LEU A 23 0.66 -0.58 0.13
C LEU A 23 -0.54 0.15 0.71
N ILE A 24 -1.43 0.61 -0.17
CA ILE A 24 -2.73 1.20 0.18
C ILE A 24 -3.82 0.19 -0.19
N LYS A 25 -4.69 -0.16 0.75
CA LYS A 25 -5.82 -1.06 0.55
C LYS A 25 -7.12 -0.26 0.51
N ALA A 26 -7.82 -0.29 -0.62
CA ALA A 26 -9.15 0.27 -0.76
C ALA A 26 -10.19 -0.84 -0.90
N ASP A 27 -11.38 -0.68 -0.32
CA ASP A 27 -12.50 -1.62 -0.47
C ASP A 27 -13.85 -0.89 -0.30
N GLY A 28 -14.93 -1.43 -0.85
CA GLY A 28 -16.26 -0.81 -0.79
C GLY A 28 -17.16 -1.16 -1.97
N SER A 29 -17.76 -0.13 -2.57
CA SER A 29 -18.90 -0.27 -3.49
C SER A 29 -18.52 -0.87 -4.84
N SER A 30 -19.30 -1.85 -5.30
CA SER A 30 -19.21 -2.37 -6.67
C SER A 30 -19.51 -1.32 -7.74
N THR A 31 -20.32 -0.30 -7.42
CA THR A 31 -20.65 0.78 -8.36
C THR A 31 -19.54 1.82 -8.49
N VAL A 32 -18.67 1.94 -7.49
CA VAL A 32 -17.55 2.90 -7.47
C VAL A 32 -16.23 2.22 -7.82
N PHE A 33 -16.20 0.89 -7.83
CA PHE A 33 -15.04 0.07 -8.17
C PHE A 33 -14.38 0.48 -9.50
N PRO A 34 -15.08 0.59 -10.64
CA PRO A 34 -14.40 0.87 -11.93
C PRO A 34 -13.64 2.20 -11.92
N VAL A 35 -14.21 3.23 -11.28
CA VAL A 35 -13.57 4.54 -11.14
C VAL A 35 -12.39 4.47 -10.17
N SER A 36 -12.55 3.74 -9.06
CA SER A 36 -11.48 3.59 -8.06
C SER A 36 -10.29 2.80 -8.60
N GLU A 37 -10.53 1.80 -9.45
CA GLU A 37 -9.50 1.03 -10.13
C GLU A 37 -8.70 1.90 -11.10
N ALA A 38 -9.37 2.73 -11.90
CA ALA A 38 -8.70 3.69 -12.79
C ALA A 38 -7.83 4.70 -12.01
N VAL A 39 -8.35 5.24 -10.89
CA VAL A 39 -7.59 6.13 -10.00
C VAL A 39 -6.38 5.40 -9.39
N SER A 40 -6.54 4.14 -9.00
CA SER A 40 -5.44 3.32 -8.47
C SER A 40 -4.33 3.12 -9.50
N GLU A 41 -4.68 2.88 -10.76
CA GLU A 41 -3.71 2.75 -11.85
C GLU A 41 -2.94 4.07 -12.08
N GLU A 42 -3.66 5.18 -12.26
CA GLU A 42 -3.05 6.49 -12.46
C GLU A 42 -2.16 6.90 -11.28
N PHE A 43 -2.60 6.64 -10.04
CA PHE A 43 -1.83 6.93 -8.85
C PHE A 43 -0.53 6.13 -8.81
N GLN A 44 -0.59 4.82 -9.08
CA GLN A 44 0.60 3.96 -9.12
C GLN A 44 1.59 4.42 -10.20
N ASN A 45 1.09 4.81 -11.37
CA ASN A 45 1.88 5.40 -12.45
C ASN A 45 2.54 6.71 -12.02
N ALA A 46 1.79 7.63 -11.41
CA ALA A 46 2.30 8.90 -10.88
C ALA A 46 3.37 8.69 -9.78
N LYS A 47 3.25 7.63 -8.98
CA LYS A 47 4.24 7.24 -7.97
C LYS A 47 5.38 6.39 -8.52
N LYS A 48 5.42 6.14 -9.84
CA LYS A 48 6.45 5.30 -10.50
C LYS A 48 6.58 3.93 -9.83
N GLY A 49 5.46 3.34 -9.42
CA GLY A 49 5.41 2.05 -8.74
C GLY A 49 6.00 2.01 -7.32
N LYS A 50 6.42 3.15 -6.75
CA LYS A 50 6.94 3.21 -5.36
C LYS A 50 5.86 2.98 -4.30
N VAL A 51 4.60 3.18 -4.67
CA VAL A 51 3.43 2.89 -3.85
C VAL A 51 2.53 1.98 -4.66
N ARG A 52 2.02 0.93 -4.04
CA ARG A 52 1.03 0.02 -4.60
C ARG A 52 -0.33 0.33 -4.02
N MET A 53 -1.36 0.22 -4.83
CA MET A 53 -2.74 0.38 -4.39
C MET A 53 -3.59 -0.78 -4.91
N THR A 54 -4.36 -1.40 -4.03
CA THR A 54 -5.31 -2.46 -4.37
C THR A 54 -6.73 -1.99 -4.11
N VAL A 55 -7.66 -2.32 -5.00
CA VAL A 55 -9.08 -1.97 -4.86
C VAL A 55 -9.89 -3.26 -4.81
N GLY A 56 -10.67 -3.44 -3.74
CA GLY A 56 -11.56 -4.58 -3.52
C GLY A 56 -13.04 -4.21 -3.65
N ILE A 57 -13.89 -5.23 -3.64
CA ILE A 57 -15.36 -5.09 -3.66
C ILE A 57 -15.96 -5.90 -2.51
N SER A 58 -16.54 -5.21 -1.53
CA SER A 58 -17.30 -5.80 -0.42
C SER A 58 -18.72 -5.26 -0.30
N GLY A 59 -19.10 -4.32 -1.18
CA GLY A 59 -20.28 -3.48 -1.04
C GLY A 59 -20.06 -2.39 0.03
N THR A 60 -20.77 -1.26 -0.08
CA THR A 60 -20.55 -0.09 0.80
C THR A 60 -20.59 -0.43 2.29
N GLY A 61 -21.57 -1.22 2.75
CA GLY A 61 -21.68 -1.59 4.16
C GLY A 61 -20.63 -2.60 4.64
N GLY A 62 -20.34 -3.61 3.81
CA GLY A 62 -19.26 -4.57 4.09
C GLY A 62 -17.90 -3.87 4.14
N GLY A 63 -17.69 -2.95 3.20
CA GLY A 63 -16.60 -2.00 3.20
C GLY A 63 -16.50 -1.29 4.54
N PHE A 64 -17.48 -0.46 4.92
CA PHE A 64 -17.38 0.37 6.14
C PHE A 64 -16.98 -0.44 7.36
N LYS A 65 -17.56 -1.63 7.53
CA LYS A 65 -17.18 -2.56 8.60
C LYS A 65 -15.70 -2.97 8.57
N LYS A 66 -15.11 -3.22 7.40
CA LYS A 66 -13.67 -3.51 7.27
C LYS A 66 -12.80 -2.31 7.67
N PHE A 67 -13.20 -1.10 7.24
CA PHE A 67 -12.46 0.12 7.54
C PHE A 67 -12.49 0.51 9.01
N CYS A 68 -13.66 0.41 9.66
CA CYS A 68 -13.76 0.65 11.10
C CYS A 68 -12.93 -0.36 11.91
N ARG A 69 -12.70 -1.58 11.38
CA ARG A 69 -11.76 -2.57 11.94
C ARG A 69 -10.29 -2.35 11.55
N GLY A 70 -9.97 -1.33 10.76
CA GLY A 70 -8.61 -1.02 10.31
C GLY A 70 -8.04 -2.02 9.28
N GLU A 71 -8.89 -2.79 8.59
CA GLU A 71 -8.44 -3.75 7.57
C GLU A 71 -8.08 -3.08 6.23
N THR A 72 -8.66 -1.90 5.98
CA THR A 72 -8.48 -1.08 4.76
C THR A 72 -8.11 0.35 5.12
N ASP A 73 -7.37 0.99 4.22
CA ASP A 73 -6.92 2.38 4.36
C ASP A 73 -7.92 3.37 3.74
N VAL A 74 -8.71 2.93 2.76
CA VAL A 74 -9.61 3.78 1.97
C VAL A 74 -10.95 3.08 1.71
N GLN A 75 -12.04 3.86 1.77
CA GLN A 75 -13.40 3.39 1.52
C GLN A 75 -14.03 4.05 0.32
N ASN A 76 -14.23 3.30 -0.76
CA ASN A 76 -14.87 3.78 -1.99
C ASN A 76 -16.39 3.53 -1.96
N ALA A 77 -17.08 4.27 -1.09
CA ALA A 77 -18.50 4.10 -0.82
C ALA A 77 -19.41 4.83 -1.82
N SER A 78 -20.55 4.22 -2.16
CA SER A 78 -21.61 4.85 -2.98
C SER A 78 -22.66 5.61 -2.17
N ARG A 79 -22.58 5.55 -0.84
CA ARG A 79 -23.45 6.26 0.10
C ARG A 79 -22.71 6.58 1.40
N PRO A 80 -23.23 7.51 2.23
CA PRO A 80 -22.68 7.78 3.56
C PRO A 80 -22.71 6.55 4.49
N ILE A 81 -21.83 6.56 5.49
CA ILE A 81 -21.77 5.56 6.56
C ILE A 81 -23.02 5.63 7.46
N LEU A 82 -23.49 4.49 7.93
CA LEU A 82 -24.56 4.39 8.91
C LEU A 82 -24.01 4.11 10.31
N ALA A 83 -24.77 4.48 11.35
CA ALA A 83 -24.35 4.28 12.74
C ALA A 83 -24.11 2.81 13.12
N ASN A 84 -24.81 1.86 12.49
CA ASN A 84 -24.62 0.43 12.71
C ASN A 84 -23.45 -0.19 11.93
N GLU A 85 -22.69 0.63 11.20
CA GLU A 85 -21.49 0.24 10.44
C GLU A 85 -20.20 0.81 11.03
N MET A 86 -20.33 1.69 12.03
CA MET A 86 -19.23 2.20 12.85
C MET A 86 -18.77 1.17 13.87
#